data_AF-A0A6J5D223-F1
#
_entry.id   AF-A0A6J5D223-F1
#
_cell.length_a   1.000
_cell.length_b   1.000
_cell.length_c   1.000
_cell.angle_alpha   90.00
_cell.angle_beta   90.00
_cell.angle_gamma   90.00
#
_symmetry.space_group_name_H-M   'P 1'
#
loop_
_entity.id
_entity.type
_entity.pdbx_description
1 polymer ?
#
loop_
_entity_poly.entity_id
_entity_poly.type
_entity_poly.pdbx_seq_one_letter_code
_entity_poly.pdbx_strand_id
1 'polypeptide(L)'
;MGFKCADDYYESIDMPTALHPQTLLTFDYDGERLPAKYGFPMKLRMPTKLGYKNPKHIVEIFVTNTYPGGYWSDQGYNWFGGS
;
A
#
# COMPACT_ATOMS: atom_id res chain seq x y z
N MET A 1 -3.27 -4.61 -8.75
CA MET A 1 -1.85 -4.35 -8.44
C MET A 1 -1.55 -4.88 -7.05
N GLY A 2 -0.38 -5.47 -6.83
CA GLY A 2 0.03 -5.98 -5.52
C GLY A 2 1.37 -5.39 -5.07
N PHE A 3 1.58 -5.45 -3.75
CA PHE A 3 2.76 -4.93 -3.05
C PHE A 3 3.31 -6.00 -2.11
N LYS A 4 4.64 -6.15 -2.09
CA LYS A 4 5.33 -6.88 -1.02
C LYS A 4 6.24 -5.93 -0.26
N CYS A 5 6.28 -6.11 1.06
CA CYS A 5 7.02 -5.27 1.98
C CYS A 5 8.12 -6.07 2.67
N ALA A 6 9.13 -5.38 3.18
CA ALA A 6 10.27 -6.00 3.84
C ALA A 6 9.92 -6.67 5.20
N ASP A 7 8.76 -6.34 5.77
CA ASP A 7 8.27 -6.83 7.07
C ASP A 7 7.21 -7.93 6.92
N ASP A 8 7.28 -8.72 5.84
CA ASP A 8 6.31 -9.75 5.44
C ASP A 8 4.88 -9.24 5.23
N TYR A 9 4.67 -7.92 5.26
CA TYR A 9 3.40 -7.31 4.91
C TYR A 9 3.17 -7.36 3.40
N TYR A 10 1.95 -7.68 3.00
CA TYR A 10 1.55 -7.68 1.60
C TYR A 10 0.13 -7.13 1.47
N GLU A 11 -0.12 -6.45 0.37
CA GLU A 11 -1.41 -5.82 0.12
C GLU A 11 -1.69 -5.75 -1.38
N SER A 12 -2.97 -5.65 -1.73
CA SER A 12 -3.38 -5.43 -3.10
C SER A 12 -4.50 -4.40 -3.22
N ILE A 13 -4.54 -3.76 -4.38
CA ILE A 13 -5.56 -2.78 -4.75
C ILE A 13 -5.99 -3.01 -6.20
N ASP A 14 -7.21 -2.56 -6.50
CA ASP A 14 -7.72 -2.52 -7.87
C ASP A 14 -7.00 -1.44 -8.69
N MET A 15 -7.04 -1.60 -10.03
CA MET A 15 -6.41 -0.65 -10.94
C MET A 15 -6.98 0.77 -10.85
N PRO A 16 -8.30 0.98 -10.67
CA PRO A 16 -8.84 2.32 -10.40
C PRO A 16 -8.22 3.00 -9.18
N THR A 17 -8.07 2.31 -8.05
CA THR A 17 -7.38 2.88 -6.88
C THR A 17 -5.90 3.13 -7.20
N ALA A 18 -5.21 2.20 -7.86
CA ALA A 18 -3.79 2.36 -8.22
C ALA A 18 -3.53 3.58 -9.12
N LEU A 19 -4.47 3.87 -10.04
CA LEU A 19 -4.38 4.98 -11.00
C LEU A 19 -5.04 6.27 -10.50
N HIS A 20 -5.62 6.26 -9.31
CA HIS A 20 -6.25 7.44 -8.75
C HIS A 20 -5.20 8.55 -8.52
N PRO A 21 -5.46 9.82 -8.86
CA PRO A 21 -4.47 10.90 -8.76
C PRO A 21 -3.90 11.14 -7.36
N GLN A 22 -4.62 10.70 -6.31
CA GLN A 22 -4.18 10.81 -4.92
C GLN A 22 -3.49 9.56 -4.37
N THR A 23 -3.27 8.54 -5.20
CA THR A 23 -2.49 7.35 -4.86
C THR A 23 -1.03 7.61 -5.15
N LEU A 24 -0.23 7.78 -4.10
CA LEU A 24 1.15 8.25 -4.18
C LEU A 24 2.13 7.23 -3.60
N LEU A 25 3.26 7.05 -4.28
CA LEU A 25 4.45 6.47 -3.69
C LEU A 25 5.26 7.60 -3.04
N THR A 26 5.38 7.55 -1.73
CA THR A 26 6.00 8.61 -0.93
C THR A 26 7.38 8.18 -0.44
N PHE A 27 8.37 9.04 -0.64
CA PHE A 27 9.76 8.85 -0.22
C PHE A 27 10.19 9.82 0.89
N ASP A 28 9.40 10.89 1.09
CA ASP A 28 9.65 11.98 2.03
C ASP A 28 8.41 12.23 2.89
N TYR A 29 8.62 12.79 4.08
CA TYR A 29 7.59 13.19 5.03
C TYR A 29 8.05 14.44 5.79
N ASP A 30 7.20 15.48 5.78
CA ASP A 30 7.47 16.76 6.46
C ASP A 30 8.79 17.43 6.03
N GLY A 31 9.09 17.39 4.73
CA GLY A 31 10.30 17.99 4.15
C GLY A 31 11.59 17.19 4.36
N GLU A 32 11.53 16.07 5.08
CA GLU A 32 12.66 15.18 5.32
C GLU A 32 12.46 13.82 4.64
N ARG A 33 13.55 13.06 4.52
CA ARG A 33 13.48 11.68 4.07
C ARG A 33 12.53 10.90 4.97
N LEU A 34 11.65 10.08 4.38
CA LEU A 34 10.68 9.28 5.13
C LEU A 34 11.39 8.50 6.25
N PRO A 35 11.04 8.72 7.53
CA PRO A 35 11.61 7.94 8.63
C PRO A 35 11.23 6.46 8.54
N ALA A 36 12.10 5.57 9.04
CA ALA A 36 11.85 4.12 9.05
C ALA A 36 10.49 3.78 9.67
N LYS A 37 10.12 4.35 10.82
CA LYS A 37 8.81 4.14 11.46
C LYS A 37 7.61 4.42 10.54
N TYR A 38 7.79 5.31 9.55
CA TYR A 38 6.76 5.70 8.58
C TYR A 38 6.89 5.00 7.23
N GLY A 39 7.85 4.09 7.06
CA GLY A 39 7.89 3.17 5.93
C GLY A 39 9.04 3.37 4.95
N PHE A 40 10.17 3.96 5.38
CA PHE A 40 11.40 3.98 4.57
C PHE A 40 11.70 2.57 3.99
N PRO A 41 12.13 2.44 2.73
CA PRO A 41 12.47 3.51 1.79
C PRO A 41 11.26 4.15 1.09
N MET A 42 10.11 3.48 1.10
CA MET A 42 8.95 3.87 0.33
C MET A 42 7.65 3.37 0.99
N LYS A 43 6.66 4.26 1.03
CA LYS A 43 5.30 3.97 1.50
C LYS A 43 4.28 4.28 0.41
N LEU A 44 3.21 3.49 0.34
CA LEU A 44 2.02 3.83 -0.44
C LEU A 44 1.11 4.73 0.41
N ARG A 45 0.67 5.85 -0.16
CA ARG A 45 -0.30 6.76 0.43
C ARG A 45 -1.55 6.84 -0.43
N MET A 46 -2.68 6.43 0.13
CA MET A 46 -4.00 6.48 -0.48
C MET A 46 -4.98 7.13 0.51
N PRO A 47 -5.28 8.44 0.36
CA PRO A 47 -6.19 9.15 1.26
C PRO A 47 -7.61 8.58 1.34
N THR A 48 -8.08 7.94 0.27
CA THR A 48 -9.40 7.32 0.19
C THR A 48 -9.49 5.98 0.91
N LYS A 49 -8.36 5.39 1.33
CA LYS A 49 -8.29 4.06 1.94
C LYS A 49 -7.90 4.10 3.41
N LEU A 50 -8.38 3.11 4.16
CA LEU A 50 -8.07 2.89 5.57
C LEU A 50 -6.59 2.59 5.77
N GLY A 51 -6.11 2.79 7.01
CA GLY A 51 -4.68 2.73 7.33
C GLY A 51 -3.98 1.44 6.92
N TYR A 52 -4.64 0.28 7.08
CA TYR A 52 -4.03 -0.99 6.69
C TYR A 52 -3.83 -1.12 5.18
N LYS A 53 -4.65 -0.48 4.35
CA LYS A 53 -4.45 -0.48 2.90
C LYS A 53 -3.22 0.33 2.45
N ASN A 54 -2.51 1.02 3.34
CA ASN A 54 -1.37 1.88 3.02
C ASN A 54 -0.03 1.20 3.41
N PRO A 55 0.47 0.21 2.63
CA PRO A 55 1.69 -0.53 2.94
C PRO A 55 2.91 0.38 3.11
N LYS A 56 3.74 0.02 4.09
CA LYS A 56 5.03 0.63 4.40
C LYS A 56 6.15 -0.31 3.94
N HIS A 57 7.38 0.20 3.80
CA HIS A 57 8.55 -0.64 3.52
C HIS A 57 8.42 -1.46 2.21
N ILE A 58 7.82 -0.85 1.18
CA ILE A 58 7.55 -1.53 -0.09
C ILE A 58 8.86 -1.85 -0.79
N VAL A 59 9.03 -3.13 -1.16
CA VAL A 59 10.21 -3.64 -1.89
C VAL A 59 9.85 -4.22 -3.26
N GLU A 60 8.58 -4.59 -3.47
CA GLU A 60 8.09 -5.11 -4.74
C GLU A 60 6.73 -4.49 -5.07
N ILE A 61 6.57 -4.11 -6.34
CA ILE A 61 5.29 -3.68 -6.92
C ILE A 61 5.07 -4.53 -8.17
N PHE A 62 3.89 -5.13 -8.30
CA PHE A 62 3.56 -5.97 -9.45
C PHE A 62 2.12 -5.76 -9.93
N VAL A 63 1.91 -6.01 -11.22
CA VAL A 63 0.60 -5.98 -11.87
C VAL A 63 0.20 -7.41 -12.21
N THR A 64 -1.05 -7.76 -11.90
CA THR A 64 -1.62 -9.08 -12.17
C THR A 64 -3.12 -8.95 -12.44
N ASN A 65 -3.66 -9.91 -13.18
CA ASN A 65 -5.10 -10.07 -13.43
C ASN A 65 -5.77 -11.05 -12.44
N THR A 66 -5.00 -11.60 -11.50
CA THR A 66 -5.51 -12.43 -10.40
C THR A 66 -5.61 -11.62 -9.12
N TYR A 67 -6.47 -12.06 -8.20
CA TYR A 67 -6.57 -11.49 -6.85
C TYR A 67 -5.44 -12.07 -5.97
N PRO A 68 -4.43 -11.29 -5.57
CA PRO A 68 -3.28 -11.82 -4.82
C PRO A 68 -3.49 -11.77 -3.29
N GLY A 69 -4.68 -11.38 -2.81
CA GLY A 69 -4.95 -11.25 -1.37
C GLY A 69 -4.40 -9.97 -0.75
N GLY A 70 -4.44 -9.92 0.57
CA GLY A 70 -3.83 -8.87 1.36
C GLY A 70 -3.80 -9.29 2.82
N TYR A 71 -2.73 -8.97 3.54
CA TYR A 71 -2.45 -9.52 4.87
C TYR A 71 -3.66 -9.46 5.82
N TRP A 72 -4.30 -8.29 5.95
CA TRP A 72 -5.51 -8.14 6.79
C TRP A 72 -6.78 -8.66 6.12
N SER A 73 -6.87 -8.56 4.79
CA SER A 73 -8.04 -9.03 4.03
C SER A 73 -8.19 -10.55 4.15
N ASP A 74 -7.07 -11.26 4.15
CA ASP A 74 -7.02 -12.72 4.32
C ASP A 74 -7.39 -13.15 5.75
N GLN A 75 -7.40 -12.20 6.69
CA GLN A 75 -7.86 -12.37 8.08
C GLN A 75 -9.31 -11.88 8.29
N GLY A 76 -10.05 -11.59 7.21
CA GLY A 76 -11.46 -11.21 7.25
C GLY A 76 -11.73 -9.71 7.26
N TYR A 77 -10.71 -8.86 7.10
CA TYR A 77 -10.95 -7.42 6.89
C TYR A 77 -11.54 -7.19 5.49
N ASN A 78 -12.28 -6.10 5.34
CA ASN A 78 -12.83 -5.72 4.04
C ASN A 78 -11.70 -5.43 3.04
N TRP A 79 -11.66 -6.11 1.90
CA TRP A 79 -10.56 -5.91 0.96
C TRP A 79 -10.48 -4.50 0.37
N PHE A 80 -11.63 -3.86 0.09
CA PHE A 80 -11.65 -2.52 -0.50
C PHE A 80 -11.21 -1.44 0.49
N GLY A 81 -11.62 -1.56 1.76
CA GLY A 81 -11.07 -0.81 2.89
C GLY A 81 -11.02 0.70 2.70
N GLY A 82 -12.17 1.37 2.55
CA GLY A 82 -12.25 2.82 2.36
C GLY A 82 -13.48 3.22 1.56
N SER A 83 -13.42 4.39 0.94
CA SER A 83 -14.37 4.87 -0.06
C SER A 83 -13.78 4.92 -1.46
#